data_AF-A0A1M7YIK9-F1
#
_entry.id   AF-A0A1M7YIK9-F1
#
_cell.length_a   1.000
_cell.length_b   1.000
_cell.length_c   1.000
_cell.angle_alpha   90.00
_cell.angle_beta   90.00
_cell.angle_gamma   90.00
#
_symmetry.space_group_name_H-M   'P 1'
#
loop_
_entity.id
_entity.type
_entity.pdbx_description
1 polymer ?
#
loop_
_entity_poly.entity_id
_entity_poly.type
_entity_poly.pdbx_seq_one_letter_code
_entity_poly.pdbx_strand_id
1 'polypeptide(L)' 'MEYVVLQVTLKEKFIGTGSGNLTELEKVINEQAGKGYRLHTITTSSAASKGLLGGDRIQATLVFEKL' A
#
# COMPACT_ATOMS: atom_id res chain seq x y z
N MET A 1 7.66 -1.63 22.89
CA MET A 1 6.76 -1.53 21.73
C MET A 1 7.63 -1.61 20.49
N GLU A 2 7.38 -2.59 19.63
CA GLU A 2 8.09 -2.75 18.36
C GLU A 2 7.18 -2.33 17.22
N TYR A 3 7.74 -1.63 16.24
CA TYR A 3 7.02 -1.17 15.06
C TYR A 3 7.69 -1.71 13.79
N VAL A 4 6.87 -2.03 12.79
CA VAL A 4 7.30 -2.39 11.44
C VAL A 4 6.69 -1.39 10.46
N VAL A 5 7.51 -0.85 9.57
CA VAL A 5 7.08 0.09 8.53
C VAL A 5 7.28 -0.53 7.16
N LEU A 6 6.23 -0.53 6.34
CA LEU A 6 6.25 -1.08 4.99
C LEU A 6 5.74 -0.05 3.99
N GLN A 7 6.40 0.05 2.84
CA GLN A 7 5.95 0.87 1.73
C GLN A 7 5.45 0.00 0.59
N VAL A 8 4.26 0.31 0.09
CA VAL A 8 3.60 -0.40 -1.02
C VAL A 8 3.28 0.61 -2.11
N THR A 9 3.71 0.34 -3.34
CA THR A 9 3.36 1.17 -4.50
C THR A 9 2.10 0.61 -5.16
N LEU A 10 1.03 1.40 -5.16
CA LEU A 10 -0.20 1.16 -5.91
C LEU A 10 -0.08 1.89 -7.26
N LYS A 11 -0.17 1.16 -8.38
CA LYS A 11 -0.12 1.76 -9.73
C LYS A 11 -1.51 1.79 -10.33
N GLU A 12 -1.99 2.91 -10.85
CA GLU A 12 -3.22 2.90 -11.62
C GLU A 12 -3.14 1.89 -12.77
N LYS A 13 -4.20 1.08 -12.91
CA LYS A 13 -4.32 0.19 -14.06
C LYS A 13 -4.58 1.05 -15.28
N PHE A 14 -3.68 0.98 -16.26
CA PHE A 14 -3.91 1.61 -17.56
C PHE A 14 -5.02 0.94 -18.38
N ILE A 15 -5.39 -0.33 -18.07
CA ILE A 15 -6.43 -1.08 -18.79
C ILE A 15 -7.18 -2.02 -17.83
N GLY A 16 -8.51 -1.84 -17.71
CA GLY A 16 -9.44 -2.74 -17.00
C GLY A 16 -9.88 -2.28 -15.60
N THR A 17 -11.14 -2.53 -15.23
CA THR A 17 -11.82 -2.08 -14.01
C THR A 17 -11.46 -2.85 -12.72
N GLY A 18 -10.47 -3.75 -12.76
CA GLY A 18 -10.13 -4.62 -11.63
C GLY A 18 -9.07 -4.02 -10.70
N SER A 19 -9.40 -3.86 -9.42
CA SER A 19 -8.61 -3.26 -8.32
C SER A 19 -7.35 -4.03 -7.89
N GLY A 20 -6.50 -4.49 -8.81
CA GLY A 20 -5.33 -5.32 -8.50
C GLY A 20 -4.36 -4.76 -7.45
N ASN A 21 -4.38 -3.45 -7.20
CA ASN A 21 -3.63 -2.80 -6.12
C ASN A 21 -4.19 -3.08 -4.72
N LEU A 22 -5.52 -3.23 -4.59
CA LEU A 22 -6.16 -3.52 -3.30
C LEU A 22 -5.79 -4.93 -2.82
N THR A 23 -5.63 -5.88 -3.74
CA THR A 23 -5.17 -7.23 -3.43
C THR A 23 -3.75 -7.24 -2.83
N GLU A 24 -2.85 -6.42 -3.35
CA GLU A 24 -1.47 -6.34 -2.80
C GLU A 24 -1.47 -5.69 -1.40
N LEU A 25 -2.27 -4.65 -1.21
CA LEU A 25 -2.42 -4.00 0.11
C LEU A 25 -2.99 -4.97 1.14
N GLU A 26 -4.05 -5.69 0.77
CA GLU A 26 -4.69 -6.72 1.61
C GLU A 26 -3.70 -7.82 1.98
N LYS A 27 -2.92 -8.30 1.00
CA LYS A 27 -1.88 -9.32 1.24
C LYS A 27 -0.86 -8.84 2.27
N VAL A 28 -0.30 -7.63 2.13
CA VAL A 28 0.69 -7.09 3.07
C VAL A 28 0.11 -6.95 4.48
N ILE A 29 -1.13 -6.47 4.60
CA ILE A 29 -1.81 -6.33 5.89
C ILE A 29 -2.00 -7.72 6.54
N ASN A 30 -2.49 -8.70 5.79
CA ASN A 30 -2.72 -10.05 6.28
C ASN A 30 -1.41 -10.76 6.69
N GLU A 31 -0.31 -10.54 5.96
CA GLU A 31 1.01 -11.08 6.31
C GLU A 31 1.54 -10.53 7.65
N GLN A 32 1.32 -9.23 7.93
CA GLN A 32 1.73 -8.65 9.21
C GLN A 32 0.79 -9.07 10.35
N ALA A 33 -0.51 -9.16 10.08
CA ALA A 33 -1.48 -9.69 11.02
C ALA A 33 -1.14 -11.14 11.43
N GLY A 34 -0.77 -12.00 10.48
CA GLY A 34 -0.32 -13.37 10.75
C GLY A 34 0.96 -13.46 11.59
N LYS A 35 1.79 -12.40 11.60
CA LYS A 35 2.98 -12.29 12.45
C LYS A 35 2.70 -11.70 13.84
N GLY A 36 1.43 -11.45 14.16
CA GLY A 36 1.01 -10.84 15.42
C GLY A 36 1.29 -9.34 15.50
N TYR A 37 1.20 -8.63 14.38
CA TYR A 37 1.22 -7.16 14.36
C TYR A 37 -0.16 -6.61 14.02
N ARG A 38 -0.52 -5.48 14.61
CA ARG A 38 -1.73 -4.71 14.29
C ARG A 38 -1.38 -3.51 13.43
N LEU A 39 -2.18 -3.24 12.40
CA LEU A 39 -2.04 -2.00 11.64
C LEU A 39 -2.35 -0.81 12.57
N HIS A 40 -1.34 0.02 12.81
CA HIS A 40 -1.46 1.22 13.65
C HIS A 40 -1.93 2.42 12.82
N THR A 41 -1.30 2.64 11.67
CA THR A 41 -1.69 3.73 10.76
C THR A 41 -1.26 3.44 9.32
N ILE A 42 -1.92 4.10 8.38
CA ILE A 42 -1.58 4.12 6.97
C ILE A 42 -1.59 5.57 6.48
N THR A 43 -0.55 5.95 5.74
CA THR A 43 -0.52 7.21 5.00
C THR A 43 -0.33 6.93 3.53
N THR A 44 -0.95 7.76 2.68
CA THR A 44 -0.82 7.65 1.23
C THR A 44 -0.30 8.96 0.66
N SER A 45 0.61 8.86 -0.31
CA SER A 45 1.07 9.99 -1.09
C SER A 45 0.87 9.69 -2.58
N SER A 46 0.19 10.60 -3.28
CA SER A 46 0.05 10.53 -4.73
C SER A 46 1.27 11.18 -5.38
N ALA A 47 1.93 10.43 -6.26
CA ALA A 47 2.89 11.02 -7.20
C ALA A 47 2.11 11.33 -8.49
N ALA A 48 1.66 12.58 -8.63
CA ALA A 48 1.07 13.06 -9.88
C ALA A 48 2.12 12.96 -11.00
N SER A 49 1.82 12.14 -12.00
CA SER A 49 2.71 11.90 -13.13
C SER A 49 2.58 13.06 -14.14
N LYS A 50 3.64 13.86 -14.32
CA LYS A 50 3.69 14.96 -15.32
C LYS A 50 4.02 14.47 -16.75
N GLY A 51 3.48 13.34 -17.22
CA GLY A 51 3.88 12.75 -18.51
C GLY A 51 2.72 12.16 -19.32
N LEU A 52 2.73 12.42 -20.63
CA LEU A 52 1.72 12.09 -21.65
C LEU A 52 1.31 10.59 -21.74
N LEU A 53 1.99 9.68 -21.03
CA LEU A 53 1.74 8.24 -21.00
C LEU A 53 1.92 7.61 -19.60
N GLY A 54 1.86 8.39 -18.51
CA GLY A 54 2.14 7.92 -17.14
C GLY A 54 0.92 8.05 -16.23
N GLY A 55 0.33 6.95 -15.79
CA GLY A 55 -0.80 6.88 -14.87
C GLY A 55 -0.36 7.15 -13.46
N ASP A 56 -1.30 7.51 -12.60
CA ASP A 56 -0.99 7.92 -11.25
C ASP A 56 -0.43 6.74 -10.44
N ARG A 57 0.53 7.07 -9.58
CA ARG A 57 1.15 6.11 -8.66
C ARG A 57 0.87 6.62 -7.26
N ILE A 58 0.22 5.81 -6.45
CA ILE A 58 0.01 6.08 -5.04
C ILE A 58 1.04 5.26 -4.27
N GLN A 59 1.84 5.91 -3.44
CA GLN A 59 2.67 5.23 -2.46
C GLN A 59 1.89 5.16 -1.16
N ALA A 60 1.72 3.97 -0.61
CA ALA A 60 1.14 3.76 0.71
C ALA A 60 2.26 3.36 1.69
N THR A 61 2.34 4.04 2.82
CA THR A 61 3.21 3.68 3.93
C THR A 61 2.35 3.17 5.07
N LEU A 62 2.56 1.91 5.45
CA LEU A 62 1.85 1.23 6.51
C LEU A 62 2.76 1.11 7.73
N VAL A 63 2.23 1.44 8.89
CA VAL A 63 2.91 1.27 10.18
C VAL A 63 2.14 0.24 10.98
N PHE A 64 2.82 -0.81 11.38
CA PHE A 64 2.29 -1.88 12.21
C PHE A 64 2.95 -1.85 13.58
N GLU A 65 2.18 -2.11 14.63
CA GLU A 65 2.66 -2.25 16.01
C GLU A 65 2.55 -3.71 16.46
N LYS A 66 3.53 -4.18 17.24
CA LYS A 66 3.48 -5.53 17.80
C LYS A 66 2.36 -5.63 18.84
N LEU A 67 1.53 -6.67 18.74
CA LEU A 67 0.53 -7.04 19.74
C LEU A 67 1.17 -7.50 21.06
#